data_AF-A0A225WMN0-F1
#
_entry.id   AF-A0A225WMN0-F1
#
_cell.length_a   1.000
_cell.length_b   1.000
_cell.length_c   1.000
_cell.angle_alpha   90.00
_cell.angle_beta   90.00
_cell.angle_gamma   90.00
#
_symmetry.space_group_name_H-M   'P 1'
#
loop_
_entity.id
_entity.type
_entity.pdbx_description
1 polymer ?
#
loop_
_entity_poly.entity_id
_entity_poly.type
_entity_poly.pdbx_seq_one_letter_code
_entity_poly.pdbx_strand_id
1 'polypeptide(L)'
;MNPATSTVDLGLKIKAGLSTISKREWLGAYRKARKQEAAYREQQPPPELVPNPSVLELQVLASEATSNPSNRLSEANDNSEFQEYEIAL
;
A
#
# COMPACT_ATOMS: atom_id res chain seq x y z
N MET A 1 20.63 23.45 1.09
CA MET A 1 19.61 23.30 2.14
C MET A 1 20.33 22.82 3.40
N ASN A 2 20.10 23.45 4.56
CA ASN A 2 20.77 23.00 5.79
C ASN A 2 20.09 21.71 6.30
N PRO A 3 20.84 20.69 6.71
CA PRO A 3 20.26 19.43 7.22
C PRO A 3 19.39 19.70 8.44
N ALA A 4 18.40 18.84 8.68
CA ALA A 4 17.52 18.97 9.84
C ALA A 4 18.30 18.68 11.13
N THR A 5 18.12 19.51 12.17
CA THR A 5 18.79 19.32 13.47
C THR A 5 17.89 18.67 14.52
N SER A 6 16.59 18.53 14.23
CA SER A 6 15.59 17.85 15.07
C SER A 6 14.40 17.36 14.24
N THR A 7 13.54 16.53 14.82
CA THR A 7 12.27 16.08 14.20
C THR A 7 11.30 17.24 13.97
N VAL A 8 11.29 18.23 14.87
CA VAL A 8 10.47 19.45 14.72
C VAL A 8 10.97 20.30 13.55
N ASP A 9 12.29 20.51 13.45
CA ASP A 9 12.92 21.24 12.33
C ASP A 9 12.69 20.51 11.00
N LEU A 10 12.72 19.17 10.99
CA LEU A 10 12.38 18.37 9.83
C LEU A 10 10.93 18.62 9.38
N GLY A 11 9.97 18.59 10.31
CA GLY A 11 8.57 18.88 10.01
C GLY A 11 8.36 20.27 9.42
N LEU A 12 9.04 21.28 9.97
CA LEU A 12 8.99 22.66 9.46
C LEU A 12 9.58 22.78 8.05
N LYS A 13 10.72 22.12 7.79
CA LYS A 13 11.36 22.10 6.47
C LYS A 13 10.51 21.40 5.42
N ILE A 14 9.86 20.29 5.79
CA ILE A 14 8.90 19.60 4.92
C ILE A 14 7.72 20.52 4.61
N LYS A 15 7.11 21.14 5.62
CA LYS A 15 5.98 22.08 5.43
C LYS A 15 6.38 23.25 4.54
N ALA A 16 7.54 23.85 4.76
CA ALA A 16 8.08 24.93 3.94
C ALA A 16 8.27 24.46 2.48
N GLY A 17 8.92 23.31 2.27
CA GLY A 17 9.08 22.72 0.94
C GLY A 17 7.74 22.47 0.24
N LEU A 18 6.77 21.86 0.91
CA LEU A 18 5.44 21.61 0.36
C LEU A 18 4.69 22.91 0.01
N SER A 19 4.84 23.95 0.81
CA SER A 19 4.23 25.26 0.53
C SER A 19 4.82 25.97 -0.69
N THR A 20 6.06 25.65 -1.07
CA THR A 20 6.70 26.21 -2.27
C THR A 20 6.26 25.55 -3.57
N ILE A 21 5.62 24.37 -3.51
CA ILE A 21 5.17 23.66 -4.70
C ILE A 21 3.82 24.23 -5.16
N SER A 22 3.76 24.74 -6.38
CA SER A 22 2.52 25.23 -6.94
C SER A 22 1.54 24.09 -7.27
N LYS A 23 0.24 24.39 -7.26
CA LYS A 23 -0.81 23.44 -7.68
C LYS A 23 -0.55 22.86 -9.08
N ARG A 24 0.03 23.67 -9.99
CA ARG A 24 0.35 23.26 -11.36
C ARG A 24 1.47 22.21 -11.37
N GLU A 25 2.51 22.39 -10.57
CA GLU A 25 3.62 21.43 -10.46
C GLU A 25 3.15 20.11 -9.84
N TRP A 26 2.33 20.19 -8.78
CA TRP A 26 1.70 19.01 -8.17
C TRP A 26 0.86 18.21 -9.17
N LEU A 27 -0.03 18.88 -9.91
CA LEU A 27 -0.84 18.22 -10.94
C LEU A 27 0.01 17.63 -12.07
N GLY A 28 1.10 18.31 -12.45
CA GLY A 28 2.05 17.81 -13.43
C GLY A 28 2.76 16.53 -12.96
N ALA A 29 3.26 16.52 -11.73
CA ALA A 29 3.89 15.37 -11.11
C ALA A 29 2.92 14.18 -10.97
N TYR A 30 1.71 14.44 -10.48
CA TYR A 30 0.66 13.43 -10.35
C TYR A 30 0.32 12.77 -11.70
N ARG A 31 0.12 13.56 -12.75
CA ARG A 31 -0.18 13.04 -14.09
C ARG A 31 0.97 12.21 -14.66
N LYS A 32 2.23 12.58 -14.40
CA LYS A 32 3.40 11.81 -14.81
C LYS A 32 3.43 10.45 -14.10
N ALA A 33 3.23 10.43 -12.78
CA ALA A 33 3.18 9.19 -12.01
C ALA A 33 2.06 8.25 -12.50
N ARG A 34 0.85 8.79 -12.75
CA ARG A 34 -0.27 7.98 -13.28
C ARG A 34 0.01 7.40 -14.67
N LYS A 35 0.70 8.14 -15.55
CA LYS A 35 1.12 7.62 -16.86
C LYS A 35 2.13 6.49 -16.73
N GLN A 36 3.08 6.60 -15.81
CA GLN A 36 4.06 5.55 -15.55
C GLN A 36 3.41 4.31 -14.95
N GLU A 37 2.46 4.47 -14.01
CA GLU A 37 1.70 3.36 -13.45
C GLU A 37 0.90 2.61 -14.54
N ALA A 38 0.21 3.35 -15.42
CA ALA A 38 -0.53 2.77 -16.54
C ALA A 38 0.41 2.01 -17.49
N ALA A 39 1.52 2.62 -17.89
CA ALA A 39 2.52 1.98 -18.75
C ALA A 39 3.12 0.72 -18.10
N TYR A 40 3.37 0.74 -16.79
CA TYR A 40 3.85 -0.42 -16.06
C TYR A 40 2.84 -1.57 -16.11
N ARG A 41 1.55 -1.30 -15.88
CA ARG A 41 0.50 -2.32 -15.96
C ARG A 41 0.34 -2.90 -17.36
N GLU A 42 0.45 -2.07 -18.40
CA GLU A 42 0.37 -2.53 -19.79
C GLU A 42 1.60 -3.36 -20.21
N GLN A 43 2.75 -3.09 -19.60
CA GLN A 43 4.00 -3.81 -19.88
C GLN A 43 4.18 -5.07 -19.02
N GLN A 44 3.34 -5.30 -18.01
CA GLN A 44 3.44 -6.52 -17.24
C GLN A 44 3.05 -7.71 -18.14
N PRO A 45 3.93 -8.73 -18.28
CA PRO A 45 3.54 -9.95 -18.95
C PRO A 45 2.33 -10.55 -18.22
N PRO A 46 1.45 -11.28 -18.93
CA PRO A 46 0.40 -12.05 -18.27
C PRO A 46 1.03 -12.85 -17.12
N PRO A 47 0.38 -12.92 -15.95
CA PRO A 47 0.88 -13.76 -14.87
C PRO A 47 1.12 -15.15 -15.42
N GLU A 48 2.26 -15.75 -15.06
CA GLU A 48 2.55 -17.12 -15.45
C GLU A 48 1.35 -17.99 -15.05
N LEU A 49 0.86 -18.78 -16.01
CA LEU A 49 -0.21 -19.73 -15.77
C LEU A 49 0.33 -20.78 -14.80
N VAL A 50 0.11 -20.57 -13.51
CA VAL A 50 0.33 -21.59 -12.50
C VAL A 50 -0.69 -22.70 -12.80
N PRO A 51 -0.25 -23.95 -13.02
CA PRO A 51 -1.18 -25.04 -13.23
C PRO A 51 -2.13 -25.13 -12.03
N ASN A 52 -3.41 -25.38 -12.31
CA ASN A 52 -4.38 -25.57 -11.24
C ASN A 52 -3.87 -26.66 -10.29
N PRO A 53 -3.93 -26.43 -8.96
CA PRO A 53 -3.55 -27.46 -8.01
C PRO A 53 -4.41 -28.70 -8.25
N SER A 54 -3.76 -29.84 -8.19
CA SER A 54 -4.41 -31.14 -8.27
C SER A 54 -5.34 -31.34 -7.07
N VAL A 55 -6.33 -32.23 -7.24
CA VAL A 55 -7.25 -32.59 -6.16
C VAL A 55 -6.51 -33.13 -4.92
N LEU A 56 -5.37 -33.79 -5.12
CA LEU A 56 -4.52 -34.29 -4.03
C LEU A 56 -3.83 -33.16 -3.28
N GLU A 57 -3.28 -32.17 -3.98
CA GLU A 57 -2.68 -30.98 -3.34
C GLU A 57 -3.72 -30.18 -2.54
N LEU A 58 -4.95 -30.07 -3.06
CA LEU A 58 -6.07 -29.46 -2.34
C LEU A 58 -6.46 -30.24 -1.08
N GLN A 59 -6.43 -31.58 -1.13
CA GLN A 59 -6.71 -32.42 0.05
C GLN A 59 -5.63 -32.29 1.11
N VAL A 60 -4.35 -32.24 0.71
CA VAL A 60 -3.23 -32.03 1.63
C VAL A 60 -3.35 -30.68 2.33
N LEU A 61 -3.58 -29.59 1.59
CA LEU A 61 -3.80 -28.26 2.16
C LEU A 61 -4.99 -28.20 3.12
N ALA A 62 -6.10 -28.87 2.77
CA ALA A 62 -7.28 -28.95 3.64
C ALA A 62 -7.00 -29.75 4.93
N SER A 63 -6.14 -30.77 4.87
CA SER A 63 -5.72 -31.56 6.02
C SER A 63 -4.71 -30.82 6.92
N GLU A 64 -3.81 -30.02 6.34
CA GLU A 64 -2.88 -29.15 7.09
C GLU A 64 -3.64 -28.05 7.85
N ALA A 65 -4.66 -27.46 7.24
CA ALA A 65 -5.53 -26.46 7.89
C ALA A 65 -6.32 -27.02 9.07
N THR A 66 -6.61 -28.32 9.09
CA THR A 66 -7.35 -28.99 10.16
C THR A 66 -6.45 -29.66 11.21
N SER A 67 -5.17 -29.89 10.90
CA SER A 67 -4.22 -30.56 11.78
C SER A 67 -3.54 -29.65 12.82
N ASN A 68 -3.79 -28.34 12.81
CA ASN A 68 -3.21 -27.43 13.81
C ASN A 68 -4.20 -26.35 14.28
N PRO A 69 -5.11 -26.65 15.24
CA PRO A 69 -5.86 -25.60 15.94
C PRO A 69 -4.97 -24.75 16.88
N SER A 70 -3.67 -25.05 17.01
CA SER A 70 -2.80 -24.51 18.06
C SER A 70 -1.82 -23.41 17.61
N ASN A 71 -2.07 -22.77 16.47
CA ASN A 71 -1.36 -21.53 16.11
C ASN A 71 -2.33 -20.47 15.56
N ARG A 72 -3.41 -20.22 16.31
CA ARG A 72 -4.09 -18.93 16.23
C ARG A 72 -3.09 -17.90 16.75
N LEU A 73 -2.58 -17.05 15.85
CA LEU A 73 -1.93 -15.81 16.21
C LEU A 73 -2.79 -15.10 17.26
N SER A 74 -2.34 -15.16 18.50
CA SER A 74 -2.56 -14.12 19.48
C SER A 74 -1.82 -12.87 19.00
N GLU A 75 -2.50 -11.72 19.09
CA GLU A 75 -2.08 -10.36 18.70
C GLU A 75 -2.35 -10.03 17.21
N ALA A 76 -3.16 -9.03 16.84
CA ALA A 76 -3.45 -7.77 17.49
C ALA A 76 -4.95 -7.41 17.43
N ASN A 77 -5.45 -6.98 18.60
CA ASN A 77 -6.53 -6.03 18.69
C ASN A 77 -6.00 -4.68 18.17
N ASP A 78 -6.47 -4.23 17.01
CA ASP A 78 -6.46 -2.80 16.70
C ASP A 78 -7.74 -2.44 15.95
N ASN A 79 -8.60 -1.73 16.67
CA ASN A 79 -9.76 -1.03 16.16
C ASN A 79 -9.36 -0.14 14.98
N SER A 80 -9.93 -0.40 13.81
CA SER A 80 -10.05 0.63 12.78
C SER A 80 -11.48 0.61 12.25
N GLU A 81 -12.38 1.19 13.04
CA GLU A 81 -13.61 1.78 12.51
C GLU A 81 -13.18 2.78 11.43
N PHE A 82 -13.50 2.47 10.17
CA PHE A 82 -13.48 3.45 9.11
C PHE A 82 -14.53 4.52 9.44
N GLN A 83 -14.10 5.63 10.04
CA GLN A 83 -14.95 6.81 10.14
C GLN A 83 -15.01 7.46 8.76
N GLU A 84 -16.15 7.34 8.11
CA GLU A 84 -16.51 8.14 6.95
C GLU A 84 -16.52 9.61 7.38
N TYR A 85 -15.56 10.40 6.91
CA TYR A 85 -15.63 11.84 7.06
C TYR A 85 -16.65 12.38 6.06
N GLU A 86 -17.84 12.77 6.54
CA GLU A 86 -18.75 13.65 5.80
C GLU A 86 -18.02 14.97 5.52
N ILE A 87 -17.68 15.19 4.25
CA ILE A 87 -17.25 16.51 3.78
C ILE A 87 -18.52 17.31 3.53
N ALA A 88 -18.90 18.16 4.48
CA ALA A 88 -19.90 19.19 4.24
C ALA A 88 -19.36 20.20 3.20
N LEU A 89 -20.14 20.44 2.15
CA LEU A 89 -19.90 21.41 1.09
C LEU A 89 -20.04 22.85 1.57
#